data_AF-A0A6M2BMJ3-F1
#
_entry.id   AF-A0A6M2BMJ3-F1
#
_cell.length_a   1.000
_cell.length_b   1.000
_cell.length_c   1.000
_cell.angle_alpha   90.00
_cell.angle_beta   90.00
_cell.angle_gamma   90.00
#
_symmetry.space_group_name_H-M   'P 1'
#
loop_
_entity.id
_entity.type
_entity.pdbx_description
1 polymer ?
#
loop_
_entity_poly.entity_id
_entity_poly.type
_entity_poly.pdbx_seq_one_letter_code
_entity_poly.pdbx_strand_id
1 'polypeptide(L)'
;MRKWIGICVLDILLLVCSSPSALGVTLRFTYAPLNYAAFALMLGFLPVAVIAAGSKASGRLLTWLLCTAGFLLLLPALALSGIACLMLADVAWSGADDSSVKIAELKTASADFRAYRTDYGATTDFGVVLQREAPIMLGLSLVSVECAYYHAAAASLRRLSDARGVMTVEAYGNGYPQRICEFDI
;
A
#
# COMPACT_ATOMS: atom_id res chain seq x y z
N MET A 1 25.03 -3.22 19.65
CA MET A 1 24.86 -2.28 18.49
C MET A 1 24.24 -2.95 17.26
N ARG A 2 24.80 -4.07 16.75
CA ARG A 2 24.40 -4.70 15.47
C ARG A 2 22.91 -5.12 15.36
N LYS A 3 22.27 -5.54 16.45
CA LYS A 3 20.86 -6.01 16.45
C LYS A 3 19.81 -4.88 16.34
N TRP A 4 20.11 -3.68 16.83
CA TRP A 4 19.14 -2.57 16.89
C TRP A 4 19.14 -1.70 15.63
N ILE A 5 20.31 -1.55 14.99
CA ILE A 5 20.41 -1.01 13.63
C ILE A 5 19.58 -1.88 12.68
N GLY A 6 19.58 -3.20 12.89
CA GLY A 6 18.73 -4.12 12.14
C GLY A 6 17.23 -3.83 12.25
N ILE A 7 16.75 -3.38 13.41
CA ILE A 7 15.32 -3.05 13.61
C ILE A 7 14.96 -1.74 12.91
N CYS A 8 15.77 -0.68 13.06
CA CYS A 8 15.51 0.60 12.36
C CYS A 8 15.63 0.45 10.84
N VAL A 9 16.59 -0.36 10.37
CA VAL A 9 16.74 -0.69 8.94
C VAL A 9 15.57 -1.56 8.47
N LEU A 10 15.07 -2.47 9.30
CA LEU A 10 13.88 -3.26 9.00
C LEU A 10 12.62 -2.40 8.93
N ASP A 11 12.41 -1.47 9.85
CA ASP A 11 11.26 -0.55 9.84
C ASP A 11 11.31 0.37 8.62
N ILE A 12 12.48 0.90 8.27
CA ILE A 12 12.67 1.71 7.05
C ILE A 12 12.50 0.84 5.80
N LEU A 13 13.03 -0.39 5.77
CA LEU A 13 12.84 -1.32 4.67
C LEU A 13 11.38 -1.70 4.50
N LEU A 14 10.65 -1.93 5.59
CA LEU A 14 9.22 -2.21 5.55
C LEU A 14 8.42 -1.00 5.09
N LEU A 15 8.82 0.22 5.50
CA LEU A 15 8.22 1.47 5.01
C LEU A 15 8.46 1.64 3.51
N VAL A 16 9.69 1.40 3.04
CA VAL A 16 10.06 1.46 1.62
C VAL A 16 9.38 0.35 0.80
N CYS A 17 9.29 -0.87 1.33
CA CYS A 17 8.55 -1.99 0.72
C CYS A 17 7.03 -1.79 0.76
N SER A 18 6.52 -0.94 1.65
CA SER A 18 5.11 -0.53 1.66
C SER A 18 4.82 0.61 0.69
N SER A 19 5.85 1.31 0.18
CA SER A 19 5.69 2.35 -0.84
C SER A 19 5.63 1.73 -2.24
N PRO A 20 4.51 1.88 -2.98
CA PRO A 20 4.35 1.29 -4.31
C PRO A 20 5.38 1.71 -5.35
N SER A 21 6.08 2.82 -5.12
CA SER A 21 6.90 3.52 -6.12
C SER A 21 8.34 3.01 -6.28
N ALA A 22 8.90 2.28 -5.31
CA ALA A 22 10.34 1.92 -5.36
C ALA A 22 10.62 0.54 -5.97
N LEU A 23 9.71 -0.43 -5.80
CA LEU A 23 9.93 -1.83 -6.19
C LEU A 23 8.84 -2.37 -7.15
N GLY A 24 7.81 -1.58 -7.47
CA GLY A 24 6.65 -2.03 -8.24
C GLY A 24 5.83 -3.13 -7.55
N VAL A 25 6.17 -3.42 -6.30
CA VAL A 25 5.67 -4.54 -5.51
C VAL A 25 5.51 -4.06 -4.07
N THR A 26 4.35 -4.36 -3.47
CA THR A 26 4.02 -4.02 -2.08
C THR A 26 3.53 -5.25 -1.32
N LEU A 27 3.80 -5.29 -0.02
CA LEU A 27 3.22 -6.30 0.87
C LEU A 27 1.88 -5.79 1.40
N ARG A 28 0.83 -6.61 1.26
CA ARG A 28 -0.50 -6.31 1.79
C ARG A 28 -1.12 -7.52 2.45
N PHE A 29 -1.85 -7.28 3.54
CA PHE A 29 -2.75 -8.25 4.14
C PHE A 29 -4.03 -8.35 3.33
N THR A 30 -4.53 -9.57 3.15
CA THR A 30 -5.85 -9.85 2.57
C THR A 30 -6.98 -9.26 3.42
N TYR A 31 -6.79 -9.20 4.74
CA TYR A 31 -7.72 -8.54 5.66
C TYR A 31 -7.36 -7.06 5.77
N ALA A 32 -8.16 -6.20 5.13
CA ALA A 32 -7.88 -4.78 4.97
C ALA A 32 -7.53 -4.03 6.28
N PRO A 33 -8.22 -4.25 7.41
CA PRO A 33 -7.87 -3.63 8.68
C PRO A 33 -6.41 -3.82 9.10
N LEU A 34 -5.80 -4.98 8.82
CA LEU A 34 -4.42 -5.23 9.20
C LEU A 34 -3.41 -4.36 8.45
N ASN A 35 -3.73 -3.90 7.24
CA ASN A 35 -2.89 -2.95 6.51
C ASN A 35 -2.80 -1.60 7.26
N TYR A 36 -3.95 -1.07 7.70
CA TYR A 36 -4.01 0.18 8.45
C TYR A 36 -3.38 0.04 9.85
N ALA A 37 -3.62 -1.08 10.54
CA ALA A 37 -3.00 -1.36 11.83
C ALA A 37 -1.47 -1.45 11.72
N ALA A 38 -0.95 -2.17 10.73
CA ALA A 38 0.49 -2.29 10.51
C ALA A 38 1.12 -0.92 10.20
N PHE A 39 0.49 -0.14 9.33
CA PHE A 39 0.96 1.20 8.97
C PHE A 39 0.95 2.17 10.17
N ALA A 40 -0.10 2.16 10.98
CA ALA A 40 -0.19 2.96 12.20
C ALA A 40 0.92 2.61 13.19
N LEU A 41 1.14 1.31 13.46
CA LEU A 41 2.20 0.85 14.36
C LEU A 41 3.59 1.24 13.85
N MET A 42 3.85 1.05 12.56
CA MET A 42 5.13 1.44 11.95
C MET A 42 5.41 2.93 12.12
N LEU A 43 4.45 3.79 11.78
CA LEU A 43 4.60 5.24 11.95
C LEU A 43 4.76 5.63 13.42
N GLY A 44 3.97 5.06 14.32
CA GLY A 44 4.04 5.36 15.75
C GLY A 44 5.39 4.98 16.38
N PHE A 45 5.96 3.83 15.99
CA PHE A 45 7.22 3.34 16.55
C PHE A 45 8.47 3.90 15.87
N LEU A 46 8.41 4.33 14.60
CA LEU A 46 9.55 4.87 13.87
C LEU A 46 10.31 5.99 14.62
N PRO A 47 9.67 7.07 15.12
CA PRO A 47 10.39 8.12 15.83
C PRO A 47 11.02 7.61 17.13
N VAL A 48 10.35 6.69 17.84
CA VAL A 48 10.86 6.07 19.07
C VAL A 48 12.10 5.21 18.77
N ALA A 49 12.06 4.44 17.69
CA ALA A 49 13.17 3.61 17.25
C ALA A 49 14.39 4.47 16.88
N VAL A 50 14.18 5.57 16.15
CA VAL A 50 15.24 6.51 15.77
C VAL A 50 15.87 7.18 17.01
N ILE A 51 15.07 7.63 17.97
CA ILE A 51 15.59 8.20 19.24
C ILE A 51 16.35 7.14 20.04
N ALA A 52 15.82 5.93 20.15
CA ALA A 52 16.46 4.83 20.85
C ALA A 52 17.80 4.45 20.20
N ALA A 53 17.88 4.48 18.87
CA ALA A 53 19.14 4.29 18.14
C ALA A 53 20.14 5.42 18.42
N GLY A 54 19.69 6.68 18.42
CA GLY A 54 20.51 7.85 18.76
C GLY A 54 21.11 7.76 20.15
N SER A 55 20.31 7.36 21.16
CA SER A 55 20.76 7.23 22.56
C SER A 55 21.86 6.18 22.77
N LYS A 56 22.00 5.23 21.83
CA LYS A 56 22.99 4.14 21.88
C LYS A 56 24.15 4.34 20.90
N ALA A 57 24.19 5.46 20.17
CA ALA A 57 25.26 5.77 19.24
C ALA A 57 26.54 6.18 19.98
N SER A 58 27.70 5.77 19.49
CA SER A 58 29.01 6.02 20.12
C SER A 58 29.55 7.44 19.88
N GLY A 59 29.04 8.16 18.87
CA GLY A 59 29.51 9.50 18.51
C GLY A 59 28.52 10.58 18.93
N ARG A 60 28.99 11.61 19.65
CA ARG A 60 28.15 12.74 20.11
C ARG A 60 27.36 13.37 18.97
N LEU A 61 28.00 13.63 17.83
CA LEU A 61 27.33 14.21 16.65
C LEU A 61 26.22 13.30 16.13
N LEU A 62 26.48 11.99 16.00
CA LEU A 62 25.51 11.01 15.52
C LEU A 62 24.32 10.86 16.48
N THR A 63 24.57 10.87 17.79
CA THR A 63 23.52 10.90 18.83
C THR A 63 22.64 12.13 18.67
N TRP A 64 23.24 13.33 18.58
CA TRP A 64 22.49 14.57 18.39
C TRP A 64 21.64 14.54 17.12
N LEU A 65 22.22 14.13 15.98
CA LEU A 65 21.50 14.03 14.70
C LEU A 65 20.30 13.08 14.78
N LEU A 66 20.49 11.86 15.29
CA LEU A 66 19.42 10.87 15.36
C LEU A 66 18.32 11.28 16.36
N CYS A 67 18.69 11.76 17.55
CA CYS A 67 17.69 12.23 18.53
C CYS A 67 16.88 13.42 17.98
N THR A 68 17.55 14.37 17.30
CA THR A 68 16.88 15.52 16.68
C THR A 68 15.94 15.08 15.57
N ALA A 69 16.41 14.19 14.68
CA ALA A 69 15.59 13.65 13.61
C ALA A 69 14.36 12.89 14.15
N GLY A 70 14.55 12.03 15.15
CA GLY A 70 13.43 11.31 15.77
C GLY A 70 12.43 12.23 16.46
N PHE A 71 12.89 13.31 17.11
CA PHE A 71 12.00 14.31 17.69
C PHE A 71 11.22 15.10 16.63
N LEU A 72 11.88 15.52 15.54
CA LEU A 72 11.23 16.18 14.41
C LEU A 72 10.20 15.29 13.72
N LEU A 73 10.44 13.97 13.69
CA LEU A 73 9.52 12.98 13.13
C LEU A 73 8.34 12.65 14.05
N LEU A 74 8.43 12.93 15.36
CA LEU A 74 7.45 12.48 16.34
C LEU A 74 6.04 13.02 16.05
N LEU A 75 5.91 14.34 15.89
CA LEU A 75 4.61 14.99 15.68
C LEU A 75 3.95 14.57 14.33
N PRO A 76 4.63 14.63 13.17
CA PRO A 76 4.01 14.20 11.92
C PRO A 76 3.71 12.70 11.90
N ALA A 77 4.57 11.86 12.48
CA ALA A 77 4.33 10.43 12.53
C ALA A 77 3.14 10.07 13.43
N LEU A 78 2.98 10.74 14.57
CA LEU A 78 1.80 10.56 15.43
C LEU A 78 0.52 11.04 14.74
N ALA A 79 0.56 12.17 14.02
CA ALA A 79 -0.60 12.65 13.27
C ALA A 79 -1.04 11.65 12.18
N LEU A 80 -0.09 11.16 11.38
CA LEU A 80 -0.37 10.16 10.34
C LEU A 80 -0.80 8.80 10.93
N SER A 81 -0.19 8.37 12.03
CA SER A 81 -0.63 7.18 12.76
C SER A 81 -2.05 7.33 13.29
N GLY A 82 -2.43 8.52 13.78
CA GLY A 82 -3.80 8.81 14.21
C GLY A 82 -4.80 8.69 13.08
N ILE A 83 -4.49 9.24 11.90
CA ILE A 83 -5.32 9.09 10.69
C ILE A 83 -5.46 7.61 10.31
N ALA A 84 -4.35 6.86 10.31
CA ALA A 84 -4.39 5.42 10.02
C ALA A 84 -5.25 4.63 11.02
N CYS A 85 -5.24 5.01 12.30
CA CYS A 85 -6.13 4.42 13.31
C CYS A 85 -7.61 4.76 13.07
N LEU A 86 -7.92 5.97 12.58
CA LEU A 86 -9.29 6.33 12.20
C LEU A 86 -9.77 5.50 10.99
N MET A 87 -8.93 5.34 9.97
CA MET A 87 -9.23 4.49 8.82
C MET A 87 -9.38 3.02 9.22
N LEU A 88 -8.53 2.53 10.13
CA LEU A 88 -8.67 1.19 10.71
C LEU A 88 -10.05 0.99 11.36
N ALA A 89 -10.47 1.95 12.19
CA ALA A 89 -11.76 1.87 12.88
C ALA A 89 -12.93 1.90 11.89
N ASP A 90 -12.85 2.77 10.89
CA ASP A 90 -13.86 2.88 9.83
C ASP A 90 -14.01 1.56 9.06
N VAL A 91 -12.92 1.01 8.50
CA VAL A 91 -12.94 -0.25 7.75
C VAL A 91 -13.36 -1.44 8.62
N ALA A 92 -12.97 -1.45 9.89
CA ALA A 92 -13.38 -2.51 10.83
C ALA A 92 -14.88 -2.46 11.16
N TRP A 93 -15.49 -1.27 11.16
CA TRP A 93 -16.93 -1.10 11.43
C TRP A 93 -17.79 -1.24 10.17
N SER A 94 -17.39 -0.64 9.06
CA SER A 94 -18.12 -0.70 7.79
C SER A 94 -17.99 -2.06 7.11
N GLY A 95 -16.90 -2.79 7.39
CA GLY A 95 -16.54 -4.03 6.70
C GLY A 95 -16.07 -3.81 5.25
N ALA A 96 -15.90 -2.56 4.83
CA ALA A 96 -15.54 -2.17 3.48
C ALA A 96 -14.39 -1.15 3.49
N ASP A 97 -13.48 -1.27 2.53
CA ASP A 97 -12.43 -0.28 2.29
C ASP A 97 -12.83 0.61 1.11
N ASP A 98 -13.44 1.76 1.43
CA ASP A 98 -13.95 2.69 0.42
C ASP A 98 -12.83 3.36 -0.39
N SER A 99 -11.58 3.32 0.09
CA SER A 99 -10.43 3.83 -0.67
C SER A 99 -10.07 2.94 -1.86
N SER A 100 -10.44 1.65 -1.81
CA SER A 100 -10.18 0.69 -2.88
C SER A 100 -11.27 -0.38 -2.98
N VAL A 101 -12.27 -0.09 -3.81
CA VAL A 101 -13.41 -1.00 -4.01
C VAL A 101 -13.07 -2.01 -5.09
N LYS A 102 -13.09 -3.31 -4.77
CA LYS A 102 -12.90 -4.37 -5.77
C LYS A 102 -14.06 -4.38 -6.75
N ILE A 103 -13.77 -4.23 -8.05
CA ILE A 103 -14.79 -4.19 -9.12
C ILE A 103 -14.78 -5.42 -10.02
N ALA A 104 -13.61 -6.05 -10.22
CA ALA A 104 -13.50 -7.29 -10.98
C ALA A 104 -12.36 -8.17 -10.44
N GLU A 105 -12.46 -9.47 -10.67
CA GLU A 105 -11.46 -10.45 -10.25
C GLU A 105 -11.30 -11.56 -11.30
N LEU A 106 -10.06 -11.94 -11.57
CA LEU A 106 -9.69 -13.08 -12.38
C LEU A 106 -8.70 -13.94 -11.61
N LYS A 107 -9.14 -15.12 -11.18
CA LYS A 107 -8.31 -16.05 -10.42
C LYS A 107 -7.48 -16.95 -11.33
N THR A 108 -6.25 -17.23 -10.91
CA THR A 108 -5.33 -18.13 -11.58
C THR A 108 -4.75 -19.12 -10.57
N ALA A 109 -3.96 -20.09 -11.03
CA ALA A 109 -3.37 -21.07 -10.11
C ALA A 109 -2.29 -20.46 -9.20
N SER A 110 -1.64 -19.37 -9.65
CA SER A 110 -0.46 -18.78 -9.01
C SER A 110 -0.72 -17.42 -8.38
N ALA A 111 -1.73 -16.67 -8.84
CA ALA A 111 -2.07 -15.34 -8.36
C ALA A 111 -3.55 -15.00 -8.62
N ASP A 112 -4.06 -14.02 -7.89
CA ASP A 112 -5.34 -13.38 -8.20
C ASP A 112 -5.07 -12.05 -8.90
N PHE A 113 -5.73 -11.80 -10.03
CA PHE A 113 -5.72 -10.49 -10.68
C PHE A 113 -7.00 -9.76 -10.31
N ARG A 114 -6.88 -8.64 -9.62
CA ARG A 114 -8.01 -7.87 -9.08
C ARG A 114 -7.96 -6.44 -9.59
N ALA A 115 -9.07 -6.01 -10.17
CA ALA A 115 -9.28 -4.63 -10.54
C ALA A 115 -9.97 -3.91 -9.37
N TYR A 116 -9.40 -2.79 -8.95
CA TYR A 116 -9.93 -1.93 -7.90
C TYR A 116 -10.29 -0.58 -8.48
N ARG A 117 -11.45 -0.07 -8.10
CA ARG A 117 -11.77 1.36 -8.23
C ARG A 117 -11.19 2.08 -7.03
N THR A 118 -10.31 3.04 -7.28
CA THR A 118 -9.71 3.88 -6.25
C THR A 118 -10.48 5.19 -6.12
N ASP A 119 -10.84 5.56 -4.90
CA ASP A 119 -11.41 6.86 -4.59
C ASP A 119 -10.29 7.81 -4.11
N TYR A 120 -10.13 8.93 -4.81
CA TYR A 120 -9.14 9.97 -4.49
C TYR A 120 -9.75 11.11 -3.65
N GLY A 121 -11.00 10.98 -3.21
CA GLY A 121 -11.70 11.90 -2.33
C GLY A 121 -12.56 12.93 -3.06
N ALA A 122 -13.16 13.85 -2.30
CA ALA A 122 -14.26 14.71 -2.75
C ALA A 122 -13.98 15.60 -3.99
N THR A 123 -12.72 15.87 -4.31
CA THR A 123 -12.34 16.79 -5.41
C THR A 123 -11.71 16.08 -6.60
N THR A 124 -11.51 14.77 -6.53
CA THR A 124 -10.83 14.00 -7.57
C THR A 124 -11.72 12.84 -7.97
N ASP A 125 -11.81 12.59 -9.26
CA ASP A 125 -12.62 11.50 -9.76
C ASP A 125 -11.93 10.13 -9.61
N PHE A 126 -12.71 9.08 -9.83
CA PHE A 126 -12.24 7.72 -9.63
C PHE A 126 -11.09 7.34 -10.57
N GLY A 127 -10.27 6.40 -10.10
CA GLY A 127 -9.32 5.65 -10.93
C GLY A 127 -9.63 4.16 -10.91
N VAL A 128 -9.05 3.43 -11.86
CA VAL A 128 -9.03 1.96 -11.86
C VAL A 128 -7.59 1.47 -11.87
N VAL A 129 -7.28 0.55 -10.97
CA VAL A 129 -5.97 -0.09 -10.86
C VAL A 129 -6.12 -1.59 -10.97
N LEU A 130 -5.38 -2.21 -11.87
CA LEU A 130 -5.21 -3.66 -11.94
C LEU A 130 -4.03 -4.07 -11.07
N GLN A 131 -4.29 -4.97 -10.13
CA GLN A 131 -3.28 -5.53 -9.25
C GLN A 131 -3.19 -7.03 -9.44
N ARG A 132 -1.96 -7.55 -9.44
CA ARG A 132 -1.67 -8.96 -9.28
C ARG A 132 -1.33 -9.22 -7.82
N GLU A 133 -2.08 -10.12 -7.20
CA GLU A 133 -1.94 -10.50 -5.80
C GLU A 133 -1.48 -11.95 -5.71
N ALA A 134 -0.18 -12.14 -5.45
CA ALA A 134 0.39 -13.46 -5.23
C ALA A 134 0.40 -13.76 -3.72
N PRO A 135 -0.35 -14.77 -3.24
CA PRO A 135 -0.35 -15.13 -1.82
C PRO A 135 1.02 -15.66 -1.41
N ILE A 136 1.52 -15.22 -0.24
CA ILE A 136 2.79 -15.69 0.33
C ILE A 136 2.50 -16.65 1.48
N MET A 137 1.95 -16.14 2.59
CA MET A 137 1.59 -16.92 3.78
C MET A 137 0.66 -16.12 4.70
N LEU A 138 -0.12 -16.82 5.54
CA LEU A 138 -0.87 -16.22 6.67
C LEU A 138 -1.73 -14.99 6.30
N GLY A 139 -2.39 -15.01 5.14
CA GLY A 139 -3.21 -13.90 4.67
C GLY A 139 -2.41 -12.67 4.23
N LEU A 140 -1.14 -12.87 3.88
CA LEU A 140 -0.21 -11.85 3.38
C LEU A 140 0.07 -12.14 1.91
N SER A 141 -0.06 -11.12 1.07
CA SER A 141 0.10 -11.20 -0.38
C SER A 141 1.15 -10.21 -0.85
N LEU A 142 1.88 -10.62 -1.88
CA LEU A 142 2.70 -9.75 -2.71
C LEU A 142 1.80 -9.10 -3.76
N VAL A 143 1.77 -7.78 -3.81
CA VAL A 143 0.86 -7.02 -4.67
C VAL A 143 1.68 -6.17 -5.64
N SER A 144 1.57 -6.45 -6.94
CA SER A 144 2.14 -5.62 -8.01
C SER A 144 1.04 -4.93 -8.80
N VAL A 145 1.31 -3.72 -9.27
CA VAL A 145 0.40 -2.99 -10.18
C VAL A 145 0.77 -3.35 -11.61
N GLU A 146 -0.17 -3.95 -12.34
CA GLU A 146 0.01 -4.28 -13.76
C GLU A 146 -0.30 -3.08 -14.65
N CYS A 147 -1.37 -2.34 -14.32
CA CYS A 147 -1.73 -1.10 -15.00
C CYS A 147 -2.66 -0.25 -14.13
N ALA A 148 -2.61 1.06 -14.32
CA ALA A 148 -3.45 2.03 -13.62
C ALA A 148 -3.95 3.10 -14.59
N TYR A 149 -5.22 3.45 -14.48
CA TYR A 149 -5.88 4.45 -15.30
C TYR A 149 -6.64 5.45 -14.42
N TYR A 150 -6.28 6.73 -14.55
CA TYR A 150 -7.04 7.85 -13.98
C TYR A 150 -8.28 8.14 -14.82
N HIS A 151 -9.28 8.78 -14.20
CA HIS A 151 -10.56 9.10 -14.84
C HIS A 151 -11.22 7.81 -15.35
N ALA A 152 -11.50 6.89 -14.43
CA ALA A 152 -12.07 5.58 -14.70
C ALA A 152 -12.84 5.07 -13.49
N ALA A 153 -14.05 4.55 -13.70
CA ALA A 153 -14.91 4.06 -12.61
C ALA A 153 -15.32 2.59 -12.74
N ALA A 154 -15.18 1.99 -13.93
CA ALA A 154 -15.59 0.63 -14.20
C ALA A 154 -14.59 -0.06 -15.12
N ALA A 155 -14.36 -1.34 -14.86
CA ALA A 155 -13.56 -2.20 -15.69
C ALA A 155 -14.04 -3.65 -15.56
N SER A 156 -13.81 -4.42 -16.61
CA SER A 156 -14.04 -5.85 -16.66
C SER A 156 -12.73 -6.59 -16.89
N LEU A 157 -12.65 -7.82 -16.37
CA LEU A 157 -11.52 -8.72 -16.58
C LEU A 157 -11.98 -9.94 -17.37
N ARG A 158 -11.17 -10.35 -18.34
CA ARG A 158 -11.42 -11.55 -19.14
C ARG A 158 -10.13 -12.30 -19.40
N ARG A 159 -10.19 -13.63 -19.37
CA ARG A 159 -9.10 -14.50 -19.83
C ARG A 159 -9.09 -14.53 -21.37
N LEU A 160 -7.94 -14.24 -21.97
CA LEU A 160 -7.73 -14.35 -23.42
C LEU A 160 -7.18 -15.72 -23.81
N SER A 161 -6.25 -16.26 -23.02
CA SER A 161 -5.65 -17.58 -23.20
C SER A 161 -5.20 -18.15 -21.85
N ASP A 162 -4.54 -19.31 -21.85
CA ASP A 162 -3.98 -19.89 -20.63
C ASP A 162 -2.88 -19.04 -19.98
N ALA A 163 -2.21 -18.20 -20.78
CA ALA A 163 -1.10 -17.37 -20.33
C ALA A 163 -1.40 -15.86 -20.35
N ARG A 164 -2.57 -15.42 -20.86
CA ARG A 164 -2.89 -13.98 -20.99
C ARG A 164 -4.29 -13.61 -20.55
N GLY A 165 -4.38 -12.48 -19.86
CA GLY A 165 -5.59 -11.80 -19.47
C GLY A 165 -5.72 -10.44 -20.13
N VAL A 166 -6.94 -9.90 -20.08
CA VAL A 166 -7.22 -8.54 -20.52
C VAL A 166 -8.15 -7.85 -19.52
N MET A 167 -7.81 -6.61 -19.20
CA MET A 167 -8.68 -5.66 -18.54
C MET A 167 -9.20 -4.67 -19.57
N THR A 168 -10.52 -4.47 -19.57
CA THR A 168 -11.18 -3.46 -20.38
C THR A 168 -11.81 -2.43 -19.47
N VAL A 169 -11.30 -1.20 -19.51
CA VAL A 169 -11.78 -0.04 -18.75
C VAL A 169 -12.80 0.69 -19.59
N GLU A 170 -13.98 0.93 -19.01
CA GLU A 170 -15.07 1.63 -19.70
C GLU A 170 -14.72 3.10 -19.94
N ALA A 171 -15.36 3.70 -20.96
CA ALA A 171 -15.21 5.14 -21.19
C ALA A 171 -15.73 5.93 -19.99
N TYR A 172 -15.09 7.05 -19.69
CA TYR A 172 -15.41 7.88 -18.53
C TYR A 172 -15.70 9.32 -18.97
N GLY A 173 -16.94 9.76 -18.80
CA GLY A 173 -17.39 11.06 -19.29
C GLY A 173 -17.16 11.26 -20.80
N ASN A 174 -17.12 12.53 -21.24
CA ASN A 174 -17.05 12.88 -22.66
C ASN A 174 -15.61 13.01 -23.20
N GLY A 175 -14.58 12.73 -22.38
CA GLY A 175 -13.17 12.97 -22.72
C GLY A 175 -12.24 11.77 -22.58
N TYR A 176 -12.68 10.67 -21.97
CA TYR A 176 -11.84 9.51 -21.71
C TYR A 176 -12.39 8.27 -22.43
N PRO A 177 -11.79 7.86 -23.55
CA PRO A 177 -12.26 6.69 -24.28
C PRO A 177 -12.00 5.40 -23.51
N GLN A 178 -12.62 4.33 -23.99
CA GLN A 178 -12.35 2.97 -23.52
C GLN A 178 -10.86 2.65 -23.65
N ARG A 179 -10.30 2.00 -22.62
CA ARG A 179 -8.88 1.62 -22.56
C ARG A 179 -8.73 0.14 -22.28
N ILE A 180 -7.67 -0.46 -22.80
CA ILE A 180 -7.40 -1.89 -22.69
C ILE A 180 -5.99 -2.09 -22.14
N CYS A 181 -5.87 -3.03 -21.20
CA CYS A 181 -4.62 -3.47 -20.62
C CYS A 181 -4.53 -4.99 -20.72
N GLU A 182 -3.57 -5.50 -21.48
CA GLU A 182 -3.25 -6.93 -21.52
C GLU A 182 -2.17 -7.24 -20.48
N PHE A 183 -2.24 -8.42 -19.87
CA PHE A 183 -1.31 -8.86 -18.83
C PHE A 183 -1.10 -10.38 -18.88
N ASP A 184 0.02 -10.84 -18.33
CA ASP A 184 0.37 -12.26 -18.28
C ASP A 184 -0.22 -12.94 -17.03
N ILE A 185 -0.67 -14.19 -17.17
CA ILE A 185 -1.37 -15.00 -16.15
C ILE A 185 -0.53 -16.19 -15.69
#